data_AF-A0A3M2STZ4-F1
#
_entry.id   AF-A0A3M2STZ4-F1
#
_cell.length_a   1.000
_cell.length_b   1.000
_cell.length_c   1.000
_cell.angle_alpha   90.00
_cell.angle_beta   90.00
_cell.angle_gamma   90.00
#
_symmetry.space_group_name_H-M   'P 1'
#
loop_
_entity.id
_entity.type
_entity.pdbx_description
1 polymer ?
#
loop_
_entity_poly.entity_id
_entity_poly.type
_entity_poly.pdbx_seq_one_letter_code
_entity_poly.pdbx_strand_id
1 'polypeptide(L)'
;ETRIFIGHDYGTDERPEPMWEATVDEHLKFNKHVKEGVTRADFIAAREKRDAVLSLPDRMLYALQVNLRGGALPAPEADGNSYLKIPINKF
;
A
#
# COMPACT_ATOMS: atom_id res chain seq x y z
N GLU A 1 6.44 0.46 -25.84
CA GLU A 1 5.90 1.17 -24.67
C GLU A 1 5.36 0.15 -23.67
N THR A 2 5.82 0.18 -22.42
CA THR A 2 5.39 -0.76 -21.37
C THR A 2 4.52 -0.02 -20.37
N ARG A 3 3.28 -0.52 -20.19
CA ARG A 3 2.29 0.02 -19.26
C ARG A 3 2.46 -0.59 -17.87
N ILE A 4 2.20 0.22 -16.86
CA ILE A 4 2.23 -0.12 -15.44
C ILE A 4 0.86 0.21 -14.87
N PHE A 5 0.24 -0.79 -14.23
CA PHE A 5 -1.04 -0.65 -13.56
C PHE A 5 -0.82 -0.71 -12.05
N ILE A 6 -1.16 0.36 -11.33
CA ILE A 6 -0.92 0.48 -9.90
C ILE A 6 -2.05 -0.16 -9.09
N GLY A 7 -1.71 -0.70 -7.92
CA GLY A 7 -2.72 -1.26 -7.01
C GLY A 7 -3.59 -0.21 -6.33
N HIS A 8 -3.10 1.02 -6.18
CA HIS A 8 -3.82 2.13 -5.54
C HIS A 8 -3.45 3.46 -6.16
N ASP A 9 -4.46 4.32 -6.35
CA ASP A 9 -4.29 5.76 -6.58
C ASP A 9 -4.88 6.51 -5.39
N TYR A 10 -4.07 7.36 -4.76
CA TYR A 10 -4.49 8.16 -3.60
C TYR A 10 -4.89 9.60 -3.99
N GLY A 11 -4.88 9.93 -5.29
CA GLY A 11 -5.20 11.26 -5.78
C GLY A 11 -4.13 12.31 -5.46
N THR A 12 -4.35 13.53 -5.96
CA THR A 12 -3.58 14.74 -5.63
C THR A 12 -4.54 15.92 -5.63
N ASP A 13 -4.23 16.99 -4.90
CA ASP A 13 -5.09 18.18 -4.82
C ASP A 13 -5.39 18.80 -6.21
N GLU A 14 -4.47 18.65 -7.17
CA GLU A 14 -4.56 19.22 -8.51
C GLU A 14 -5.26 18.30 -9.53
N ARG A 15 -5.58 17.05 -9.16
CA ARG A 15 -6.13 16.05 -10.09
C ARG A 15 -7.40 15.42 -9.53
N PRO A 16 -8.57 15.68 -10.16
CA PRO A 16 -9.84 15.16 -9.67
C PRO A 16 -10.10 13.70 -10.06
N GLU A 17 -9.63 13.26 -11.22
CA GLU A 17 -9.93 11.93 -11.75
C GLU A 17 -8.91 10.88 -11.33
N PRO A 18 -9.33 9.65 -10.93
CA PRO A 18 -8.42 8.55 -10.65
C PRO A 18 -7.55 8.16 -11.86
N MET A 19 -6.29 7.81 -11.61
CA MET A 19 -5.35 7.32 -12.62
C MET A 19 -4.67 6.06 -12.10
N TRP A 20 -4.98 4.93 -12.73
CA TRP A 20 -4.45 3.62 -12.37
C TRP A 20 -3.34 3.13 -13.31
N GLU A 21 -3.04 3.91 -14.35
CA GLU A 21 -2.15 3.53 -15.43
C GLU A 21 -1.08 4.61 -15.65
N ALA A 22 0.15 4.15 -15.89
CA ALA A 22 1.27 4.96 -16.36
C ALA A 22 2.17 4.09 -17.25
N THR A 23 3.19 4.68 -17.85
CA THR A 23 4.23 3.97 -18.61
C THR A 23 5.56 3.98 -17.87
N VAL A 24 6.46 3.07 -18.25
CA VAL A 24 7.85 3.09 -17.75
C VAL A 24 8.51 4.45 -18.01
N ASP A 25 8.33 5.00 -19.21
CA ASP A 25 8.92 6.29 -19.61
C ASP A 25 8.39 7.46 -18.77
N GLU A 26 7.09 7.48 -18.45
CA GLU A 26 6.50 8.48 -17.57
C GLU A 26 7.07 8.41 -16.15
N HIS A 27 7.23 7.19 -15.61
CA HIS A 27 7.86 7.04 -14.29
C HIS A 27 9.33 7.45 -14.28
N LEU A 28 10.11 7.10 -15.32
CA LEU A 28 11.51 7.52 -15.44
C LEU A 28 11.64 9.05 -15.49
N LYS A 29 10.70 9.75 -16.11
CA LYS A 29 10.73 11.23 -16.22
C LYS A 29 10.18 11.94 -14.99
N PHE A 30 9.05 11.48 -14.45
CA PHE A 30 8.22 12.28 -13.55
C PHE A 30 7.96 11.66 -12.17
N ASN A 31 8.40 10.44 -11.89
CA ASN A 31 8.18 9.85 -10.57
C ASN A 31 8.87 10.67 -9.46
N LYS A 32 8.07 11.23 -8.54
CA LYS A 32 8.55 12.09 -7.46
C LYS A 32 9.53 11.43 -6.48
N HIS A 33 9.58 10.09 -6.43
CA HIS A 33 10.44 9.35 -5.51
C HIS A 33 11.59 8.62 -6.21
N VAL A 34 11.39 8.13 -7.45
CA VAL A 34 12.33 7.19 -8.09
C VAL A 34 12.50 7.42 -9.60
N LYS A 35 12.36 8.67 -10.05
CA LYS A 35 12.71 9.05 -11.43
C LYS A 35 14.21 8.86 -11.71
N GLU A 36 14.57 8.92 -12.99
CA GLU A 36 15.97 8.87 -13.44
C GLU A 36 16.83 9.91 -12.70
N GLY A 37 18.04 9.50 -12.31
CA GLY A 37 18.98 10.32 -11.54
C GLY A 37 18.86 10.20 -10.02
N VAL A 38 17.79 9.60 -9.47
CA VAL A 38 17.70 9.32 -8.04
C VAL A 38 18.61 8.14 -7.68
N THR A 39 19.52 8.34 -6.72
CA THR A 39 20.39 7.26 -6.25
C THR A 39 19.65 6.32 -5.29
N ARG A 40 20.16 5.10 -5.13
CA ARG A 40 19.63 4.14 -4.13
C ARG A 40 19.67 4.71 -2.72
N ALA A 41 20.74 5.42 -2.36
CA ALA A 41 20.91 6.01 -1.03
C ALA A 41 19.88 7.10 -0.77
N ASP A 42 19.65 7.99 -1.75
CA ASP A 42 18.67 9.06 -1.62
C ASP A 42 17.24 8.52 -1.52
N PHE A 43 16.92 7.50 -2.32
CA PHE A 43 15.62 6.83 -2.23
C PHE A 43 15.39 6.20 -0.86
N ILE A 44 16.37 5.46 -0.32
CA ILE A 44 16.26 4.82 1.00
C ILE A 44 16.06 5.89 2.08
N ALA A 45 16.90 6.92 2.12
CA ALA A 45 16.81 7.97 3.13
C ALA A 45 15.45 8.70 3.09
N ALA A 46 14.94 8.99 1.88
CA ALA A 46 13.63 9.60 1.71
C ALA A 46 12.49 8.68 2.18
N ARG A 47 12.59 7.37 1.89
CA ARG A 47 11.58 6.39 2.31
C ARG A 47 11.60 6.12 3.80
N GLU A 48 12.75 5.92 4.42
CA GLU A 48 12.88 5.72 5.86
C GLU A 48 12.32 6.92 6.64
N LYS A 49 12.67 8.14 6.23
CA LYS A 49 12.14 9.37 6.84
C LYS A 49 10.61 9.46 6.72
N ARG A 50 10.05 9.08 5.56
CA ARG A 50 8.61 9.11 5.31
C ARG A 50 7.89 8.02 6.10
N ASP A 51 8.39 6.80 6.08
CA ASP A 51 7.74 5.66 6.71
C ASP A 51 7.70 5.82 8.24
N ALA A 52 8.69 6.48 8.85
CA ALA A 52 8.75 6.77 10.30
C ALA A 52 7.62 7.67 10.82
N VAL A 53 6.91 8.41 9.96
CA VAL A 53 5.84 9.33 10.36
C VAL A 53 4.45 8.89 9.91
N LEU A 54 4.34 7.77 9.18
CA LEU A 54 3.06 7.25 8.73
C LEU A 54 2.41 6.41 9.82
N SER A 55 1.10 6.57 10.00
CA SER A 55 0.30 5.68 10.83
C SER A 55 0.12 4.32 10.14
N LEU A 56 -0.21 3.30 10.94
CA LEU A 56 -0.67 2.03 10.39
C LEU A 56 -1.95 2.22 9.57
N PRO A 57 -2.14 1.49 8.46
CA PRO A 57 -3.40 1.52 7.73
C PRO A 57 -4.56 1.00 8.59
N ASP A 58 -5.70 1.69 8.57
CA ASP A 58 -6.88 1.37 9.39
C ASP A 58 -7.33 -0.10 9.29
N ARG A 59 -7.22 -0.66 8.07
CA ARG A 59 -7.68 -2.02 7.76
C ARG A 59 -6.56 -3.07 7.78
N MET A 60 -5.34 -2.72 8.19
CA MET A 60 -4.18 -3.60 8.09
C MET A 60 -4.43 -4.97 8.76
N LEU A 61 -4.94 -4.97 10.00
CA LEU A 61 -5.12 -6.20 10.78
C LEU A 61 -6.26 -7.08 10.29
N TYR A 62 -7.29 -6.44 9.76
CA TYR A 62 -8.44 -7.12 9.18
C TYR A 62 -8.03 -7.78 7.86
N ALA A 63 -7.36 -7.02 6.99
CA ALA A 63 -6.91 -7.48 5.68
C ALA A 63 -5.86 -8.60 5.81
N LEU A 64 -4.86 -8.45 6.68
CA LEU A 64 -3.82 -9.47 6.87
C LEU A 64 -4.41 -10.83 7.27
N GLN A 65 -5.39 -10.84 8.18
CA GLN A 65 -6.02 -12.09 8.61
C GLN A 65 -6.70 -12.82 7.44
N VAL A 66 -7.34 -12.11 6.53
CA VAL A 66 -8.03 -12.74 5.39
C VAL A 66 -7.05 -13.05 4.25
N ASN A 67 -6.14 -12.14 3.94
CA ASN A 67 -5.23 -12.24 2.80
C ASN A 67 -4.17 -13.32 2.98
N LEU A 68 -3.65 -13.53 4.20
CA LEU A 68 -2.72 -14.61 4.51
C LEU A 68 -3.37 -16.01 4.37
N ARG A 69 -4.70 -16.07 4.31
CA ARG A 69 -5.49 -17.29 4.09
C ARG A 69 -6.00 -17.40 2.65
N GLY A 70 -5.41 -16.66 1.71
CA GLY A 70 -5.84 -16.66 0.32
C GLY A 70 -7.28 -16.15 0.12
N GLY A 71 -7.76 -15.28 1.01
CA GLY A 71 -9.13 -14.75 0.96
C GLY A 71 -10.12 -15.50 1.86
N ALA A 72 -9.73 -16.63 2.46
CA ALA A 72 -10.62 -17.36 3.36
C ALA A 72 -10.77 -16.67 4.72
N LEU A 73 -11.98 -16.71 5.26
CA LEU A 73 -12.26 -16.26 6.63
C LEU A 73 -11.61 -17.21 7.65
N PRO A 74 -11.38 -16.76 8.90
CA PRO A 74 -11.05 -17.66 10.00
C PRO A 74 -12.10 -18.77 10.15
N ALA A 75 -11.70 -19.92 10.71
CA ALA A 75 -12.65 -20.97 11.03
C ALA A 75 -13.75 -20.43 11.97
N PRO A 76 -15.03 -20.84 11.77
CA PRO A 76 -16.10 -20.46 12.69
C PRO A 76 -15.84 -20.93 14.12
N GLU A 77 -16.28 -20.13 15.09
CA GLU A 77 -16.33 -20.53 16.50
C GLU A 77 -17.58 -21.39 16.78
N ALA A 78 -17.81 -21.74 18.05
CA ALA A 78 -18.87 -22.68 18.45
C ALA A 78 -20.30 -22.19 18.14
N ASP A 79 -20.47 -20.87 17.95
CA ASP A 79 -21.73 -20.25 17.57
C ASP A 79 -21.96 -20.23 16.04
N GLY A 80 -21.02 -20.77 15.27
CA GLY A 80 -21.07 -20.84 13.81
C GLY A 80 -20.60 -19.58 13.10
N ASN A 81 -20.11 -18.55 13.81
CA ASN A 81 -19.66 -17.29 13.21
C ASN A 81 -18.12 -17.19 13.15
N SER A 82 -17.60 -16.42 12.20
CA SER A 82 -16.16 -16.15 12.05
C SER A 82 -15.82 -14.76 12.58
N TYR A 83 -14.74 -14.66 13.36
CA TYR A 83 -14.33 -13.41 14.02
C TYR A 83 -12.92 -12.99 13.64
N LEU A 84 -12.73 -11.70 13.38
CA LEU A 84 -11.42 -11.09 13.23
C LEU A 84 -10.88 -10.71 14.61
N LYS A 85 -9.62 -11.05 14.89
CA LYS A 85 -8.99 -10.81 16.19
C LYS A 85 -8.13 -9.56 16.12
N ILE A 86 -8.40 -8.60 17.00
CA ILE A 86 -7.65 -7.34 17.10
C ILE A 86 -6.96 -7.31 18.47
N PRO A 87 -5.62 -7.27 18.52
CA PRO A 87 -4.91 -7.27 19.79
C PRO A 87 -4.97 -5.88 20.44
N ILE A 88 -5.09 -5.85 21.77
CA ILE A 88 -5.10 -4.63 22.56
C ILE A 88 -3.66 -4.23 22.88
N ASN A 89 -3.30 -2.97 22.62
CA ASN A 89 -1.99 -2.37 22.94
C ASN A 89 -0.77 -3.17 22.43
N LYS A 90 -0.90 -3.79 21.25
CA LYS A 90 0.18 -4.58 20.68
C LYS A 90 0.32 -4.31 19.19
N PHE A 91 1.11 -3.28 18.86
CA PHE A 91 1.71 -3.02 17.54
C PHE A 91 3.00 -2.22 17.71
#